data_AF-A0A2T7B779-F1
#
_entry.id   AF-A0A2T7B779-F1
#
_cell.length_a   1.000
_cell.length_b   1.000
_cell.length_c   1.000
_cell.angle_alpha   90.00
_cell.angle_beta   90.00
_cell.angle_gamma   90.00
#
_symmetry.space_group_name_H-M   'P 1'
#
loop_
_entity.id
_entity.type
_entity.pdbx_description
1 polymer ?
#
loop_
_entity_poly.entity_id
_entity_poly.type
_entity_poly.pdbx_seq_one_letter_code
_entity_poly.pdbx_strand_id
1 'polypeptide(L)'
;MLYKDFYHLMLENFAKPVELVTDVRKLPFTLYAEEQKLFVRNGKNNISRIGSKEVAAFIERFEEVGSVQPKDYQDVTFKASYLLAAMKYISDKNQPKI
;
A
#
# COMPACT_ATOMS: atom_id res chain seq x y z
N MET A 1 -18.50 2.51 -6.25
CA MET A 1 -17.54 1.60 -6.93
C MET A 1 -16.09 2.06 -6.64
N LEU A 2 -15.80 2.46 -5.39
CA LEU A 2 -14.57 3.18 -5.01
C LEU A 2 -13.30 2.28 -5.00
N TYR A 3 -13.49 0.97 -4.85
CA TYR A 3 -12.40 0.03 -4.55
C TYR A 3 -11.49 -0.29 -5.74
N LYS A 4 -12.03 -0.25 -6.97
CA LYS A 4 -11.20 -0.43 -8.17
C LYS A 4 -10.28 0.76 -8.33
N ASP A 5 -10.73 1.96 -8.01
CA ASP A 5 -9.97 3.19 -8.29
C ASP A 5 -8.67 3.20 -7.49
N PHE A 6 -8.71 2.83 -6.20
CA PHE A 6 -7.49 2.80 -5.39
C PHE A 6 -6.50 1.70 -5.84
N TYR A 7 -6.97 0.52 -6.24
CA TYR A 7 -6.06 -0.51 -6.77
C TYR A 7 -5.39 -0.07 -8.08
N HIS A 8 -6.14 0.53 -9.01
CA HIS A 8 -5.55 1.04 -10.25
C HIS A 8 -4.59 2.22 -9.98
N LEU A 9 -4.92 3.12 -9.05
CA LEU A 9 -4.03 4.18 -8.61
C LEU A 9 -2.70 3.64 -8.07
N MET A 10 -2.74 2.53 -7.33
CA MET A 10 -1.52 1.84 -6.87
C MET A 10 -0.76 1.26 -8.07
N LEU A 11 -1.42 0.60 -9.01
CA LEU A 11 -0.74 0.07 -10.21
C LEU A 11 -0.02 1.17 -11.00
N GLU A 12 -0.64 2.35 -11.15
CA GLU A 12 -0.05 3.48 -11.86
C GLU A 12 1.14 4.09 -11.12
N ASN A 13 0.99 4.35 -9.81
CA ASN A 13 2.05 4.97 -9.02
C ASN A 13 3.26 4.06 -8.82
N PHE A 14 3.05 2.74 -8.85
CA PHE A 14 4.08 1.74 -8.65
C PHE A 14 4.43 0.98 -9.95
N ALA A 15 4.08 1.51 -11.14
CA ALA A 15 4.47 0.93 -12.42
C ALA A 15 6.00 0.82 -12.61
N LYS A 16 6.76 1.60 -11.83
CA LYS A 16 8.19 1.41 -11.61
C LYS A 16 8.42 1.05 -10.13
N PRO A 17 9.44 0.25 -9.80
CA PRO A 17 9.77 -0.05 -8.42
C PRO A 17 10.05 1.21 -7.60
N VAL A 18 9.38 1.32 -6.45
CA VAL A 18 9.57 2.41 -5.50
C VAL A 18 10.05 1.84 -4.18
N GLU A 19 11.15 2.38 -3.67
CA GLU A 19 11.66 2.08 -2.34
C GLU A 19 10.90 2.89 -1.30
N LEU A 20 10.36 2.18 -0.31
CA LEU A 20 9.52 2.73 0.75
C LEU A 20 9.98 2.19 2.10
N VAL A 21 9.50 2.83 3.16
CA VAL A 21 9.77 2.43 4.55
C VAL A 21 8.46 2.38 5.31
N THR A 22 8.24 1.28 6.04
CA THR A 22 7.04 1.14 6.89
C THR A 22 7.07 2.15 8.04
N ASP A 23 5.94 2.77 8.37
CA ASP A 23 5.94 3.87 9.34
C ASP A 23 6.24 3.43 10.78
N VAL A 24 5.71 2.31 11.24
CA VAL A 24 5.85 1.88 12.65
C VAL A 24 7.20 1.22 12.94
N ARG A 25 7.59 0.22 12.13
CA ARG A 25 8.81 -0.56 12.37
C ARG A 25 10.03 -0.05 11.61
N LYS A 26 9.87 0.96 10.76
CA LYS A 26 10.93 1.55 9.92
C LYS A 26 11.67 0.50 9.07
N LEU A 27 10.95 -0.52 8.62
CA LEU A 27 11.51 -1.57 7.76
C LEU A 27 11.42 -1.15 6.29
N PRO A 28 12.52 -1.24 5.52
CA PRO A 28 12.54 -0.94 4.10
C PRO A 28 11.86 -2.05 3.28
N PHE A 29 11.26 -1.66 2.17
CA PHE A 29 10.68 -2.56 1.18
C PHE A 29 10.60 -1.88 -0.19
N THR A 30 10.38 -2.68 -1.24
CA THR A 30 10.08 -2.19 -2.58
C THR A 30 8.63 -2.53 -2.92
N LEU A 31 7.88 -1.55 -3.41
CA LEU A 31 6.53 -1.76 -3.97
C LEU A 31 6.57 -1.52 -5.47
N TYR A 32 5.99 -2.43 -6.24
CA TYR A 32 5.99 -2.35 -7.70
C TYR A 32 4.80 -3.08 -8.31
N ALA A 33 4.42 -2.68 -9.51
CA ALA A 33 3.41 -3.30 -10.32
C ALA A 33 4.05 -3.95 -11.55
N GLU A 34 3.64 -5.17 -11.85
CA GLU A 34 4.07 -5.94 -13.00
C GLU A 34 2.88 -6.74 -13.53
N GLU A 35 2.65 -6.74 -14.85
CA GLU A 35 1.49 -7.40 -15.49
C GLU A 35 0.13 -7.06 -14.83
N GLN A 36 -0.10 -5.79 -14.47
CA GLN A 36 -1.30 -5.32 -13.75
C GLN A 36 -1.52 -5.99 -12.38
N LYS A 37 -0.46 -6.50 -11.76
CA LYS A 37 -0.48 -7.09 -10.41
C LYS A 37 0.47 -6.31 -9.53
N LEU A 38 0.02 -6.03 -8.31
CA LEU A 38 0.81 -5.33 -7.30
C LEU A 38 1.64 -6.33 -6.47
N PHE A 39 2.91 -6.03 -6.28
CA PHE A 39 3.87 -6.84 -5.53
C PHE A 39 4.63 -6.00 -4.51
N VAL A 40 4.95 -6.65 -3.39
CA VAL A 40 5.89 -6.14 -2.40
C VAL A 40 7.08 -7.09 -2.29
N ARG A 41 8.29 -6.52 -2.34
CA ARG A 41 9.53 -7.20 -1.96
C ARG A 41 10.02 -6.62 -0.65
N ASN A 42 10.02 -7.40 0.42
CA ASN A 42 10.43 -6.92 1.74
C ASN A 42 11.97 -6.87 1.88
N GLY A 43 12.48 -6.32 3.00
CA GLY A 43 13.91 -6.26 3.29
C GLY A 43 14.64 -7.61 3.41
N LYS A 44 13.94 -8.74 3.37
CA LYS A 44 14.51 -10.09 3.28
C LYS A 44 14.46 -10.65 1.85
N ASN A 45 14.13 -9.82 0.86
CA ASN A 45 13.88 -10.20 -0.53
C ASN A 45 12.72 -11.17 -0.76
N ASN A 46 11.85 -11.38 0.24
CA ASN A 46 10.63 -12.16 0.02
C ASN A 46 9.65 -11.32 -0.79
N ILE A 47 9.15 -11.90 -1.88
CA ILE A 47 8.15 -11.30 -2.75
C ILE A 47 6.78 -11.85 -2.37
N SER A 48 5.79 -10.96 -2.23
CA SER A 48 4.39 -11.36 -2.08
C SER A 48 3.49 -10.47 -2.91
N ARG A 49 2.42 -11.05 -3.43
CA ARG A 49 1.40 -10.33 -4.20
C ARG A 49 0.41 -9.65 -3.26
N ILE A 50 -0.05 -8.46 -3.65
CA ILE A 50 -1.15 -7.74 -3.02
C ILE A 50 -2.35 -7.77 -3.98
N GLY A 51 -3.44 -8.41 -3.54
CA GLY A 51 -4.65 -8.57 -4.36
C GLY A 51 -5.56 -7.35 -4.31
N SER A 52 -6.34 -7.12 -5.37
CA SER A 52 -7.33 -6.04 -5.41
C SER A 52 -8.39 -6.14 -4.31
N LYS A 53 -8.83 -7.37 -3.96
CA LYS A 53 -9.75 -7.60 -2.83
C LYS A 53 -9.13 -7.23 -1.47
N GLU A 54 -7.85 -7.54 -1.29
CA GLU A 54 -7.10 -7.20 -0.06
C GLU A 54 -6.96 -5.68 0.08
N VAL A 55 -6.67 -4.98 -1.03
CA VAL A 55 -6.62 -3.51 -1.06
C VAL A 55 -7.99 -2.89 -0.81
N ALA A 56 -9.05 -3.43 -1.40
CA ALA A 56 -10.42 -2.97 -1.18
C ALA A 56 -10.82 -3.03 0.29
N ALA A 57 -10.66 -4.19 0.93
CA ALA A 57 -11.00 -4.39 2.33
C ALA A 57 -10.17 -3.49 3.26
N PHE A 58 -8.89 -3.26 2.91
CA PHE A 58 -8.05 -2.33 3.63
C PHE A 58 -8.55 -0.88 3.53
N ILE A 59 -8.95 -0.41 2.35
CA ILE A 59 -9.46 0.95 2.15
C ILE A 59 -10.80 1.15 2.87
N GLU A 60 -11.73 0.19 2.78
CA GLU A 60 -12.97 0.22 3.54
C GLU A 60 -12.69 0.41 5.04
N ARG A 61 -11.80 -0.41 5.60
CA ARG A 61 -11.42 -0.26 7.01
C ARG A 61 -10.71 1.06 7.29
N PHE A 62 -9.87 1.54 6.37
CA PHE A 62 -9.15 2.80 6.55
C PHE A 62 -10.12 3.98 6.61
N GLU A 63 -11.15 4.00 5.76
CA GLU A 63 -12.21 5.01 5.80
C GLU A 63 -13.04 4.95 7.08
N GLU A 64 -13.27 3.75 7.63
CA GLU A 64 -13.98 3.56 8.91
C GLU A 64 -13.20 4.07 10.13
N VAL A 65 -11.90 3.75 10.22
CA VAL A 65 -11.12 4.00 11.45
C VAL A 65 -10.13 5.16 11.35
N GLY A 66 -9.69 5.53 10.15
CA GLY A 66 -8.70 6.60 9.92
C GLY A 66 -7.33 6.36 10.55
N SER A 67 -7.00 5.11 10.92
CA SER A 67 -5.81 4.80 11.71
C SER A 67 -4.54 4.65 10.87
N VAL A 68 -3.40 5.11 11.40
CA VAL A 68 -2.08 4.83 10.81
C VAL A 68 -1.39 3.61 11.43
N GLN A 69 -2.07 2.87 12.30
CA GLN A 69 -1.52 1.72 13.00
C GLN A 69 -1.86 0.41 12.24
N PRO A 70 -0.87 -0.37 11.78
CA PRO A 70 -1.12 -1.62 11.05
C PRO A 70 -1.96 -2.65 11.82
N LYS A 71 -1.94 -2.60 13.16
CA LYS A 71 -2.71 -3.52 14.01
C LYS A 71 -4.22 -3.37 13.85
N ASP A 72 -4.70 -2.20 13.43
CA ASP A 72 -6.13 -1.89 13.31
C ASP A 72 -6.75 -2.46 12.02
N TYR A 73 -5.92 -3.12 11.20
CA TYR A 73 -6.27 -3.73 9.91
C TYR A 73 -6.00 -5.23 9.87
N GLN A 74 -5.60 -5.85 10.99
CA GLN A 74 -5.12 -7.25 11.01
C GLN A 74 -6.20 -8.27 10.64
N ASP A 75 -7.47 -7.93 10.85
CA ASP A 75 -8.61 -8.74 10.47
C ASP A 75 -8.90 -8.71 8.96
N VAL A 76 -8.39 -7.71 8.23
CA VAL A 76 -8.56 -7.58 6.77
C VAL A 76 -7.29 -7.87 5.97
N THR A 77 -6.10 -7.56 6.49
CA THR A 77 -4.82 -7.87 5.82
C THR A 77 -3.61 -7.87 6.76
N PHE A 78 -2.68 -8.80 6.52
CA PHE A 78 -1.35 -8.80 7.15
C PHE A 78 -0.34 -7.84 6.48
N LYS A 79 -0.73 -7.17 5.39
CA LYS A 79 0.12 -6.26 4.59
C LYS A 79 -0.19 -4.78 4.86
N ALA A 80 -1.00 -4.49 5.88
CA ALA A 80 -1.42 -3.13 6.22
C ALA A 80 -0.27 -2.13 6.35
N SER A 81 0.87 -2.54 6.93
CA SER A 81 2.04 -1.67 7.07
C SER A 81 2.63 -1.21 5.74
N TYR A 82 2.56 -2.04 4.69
CA TYR A 82 2.99 -1.68 3.35
C TYR A 82 1.96 -0.77 2.66
N LEU A 83 0.67 -1.07 2.84
CA LEU A 83 -0.42 -0.28 2.25
C LEU A 83 -0.50 1.14 2.83
N LEU A 84 -0.34 1.28 4.15
CA LEU A 84 -0.28 2.58 4.82
C LEU A 84 0.89 3.44 4.30
N ALA A 85 2.08 2.84 4.16
CA ALA A 85 3.24 3.55 3.60
C ALA A 85 3.03 3.93 2.12
N ALA A 86 2.35 3.09 1.35
CA ALA A 86 2.00 3.39 -0.04
C ALA A 86 0.98 4.54 -0.16
N MET A 87 -0.06 4.55 0.69
CA MET A 87 -1.02 5.64 0.79
C MET A 87 -0.32 6.97 1.09
N LYS A 88 0.54 6.97 2.11
CA LYS A 88 1.32 8.16 2.48
C LYS A 88 2.18 8.65 1.32
N TYR A 89 2.90 7.75 0.64
CA TYR A 89 3.69 8.11 -0.54
C TYR A 89 2.86 8.76 -1.65
N ILE A 90 1.69 8.19 -1.97
CA ILE A 90 0.80 8.74 -3.00
C ILE A 90 0.27 10.12 -2.57
N SER A 91 -0.14 10.26 -1.31
CA SER A 91 -0.60 11.54 -0.75
C SER A 91 0.49 12.60 -0.81
N ASP A 92 1.70 12.29 -0.38
CA ASP A 92 2.85 13.22 -0.36
C ASP A 92 3.26 13.63 -1.78
N LYS A 93 3.20 12.70 -2.75
CA LYS A 93 3.52 12.97 -4.17
C LYS A 93 2.49 13.88 -4.83
N ASN A 94 1.23 13.79 -4.41
CA ASN A 94 0.12 14.57 -4.98
C ASN A 94 -0.10 15.91 -4.27
N GLN A 95 0.64 16.22 -3.20
CA GLN A 95 0.61 17.56 -2.61
C GLN A 95 1.31 18.56 -3.54
N PRO A 96 0.72 19.76 -3.77
CA PRO A 96 1.43 20.85 -4.43
C PRO A 96 2.68 21.17 -3.63
N LYS A 97 3.85 21.17 -4.29
CA LYS A 97 5.06 21.70 -3.67
C LYS A 97 4.87 23.21 -3.54
N ILE A 98 4.77 23.69 -2.30
CA ILE A 98 4.69 25.11 -1.95
C ILE A 98 6.08 25.74 -2.09
#